data_AF-A0A932U2S8-F1
#
_entry.id   AF-A0A932U2S8-F1
#
_cell.length_a   1.000
_cell.length_b   1.000
_cell.length_c   1.000
_cell.angle_alpha   90.00
_cell.angle_beta   90.00
_cell.angle_gamma   90.00
#
_symmetry.space_group_name_H-M   'P 1'
#
loop_
_entity.id
_entity.type
_entity.pdbx_description
1 polymer ?
#
loop_
_entity_poly.entity_id
_entity_poly.type
_entity_poly.pdbx_seq_one_letter_code
_entity_poly.pdbx_strand_id
1 'polypeptide(L)'
;MPVQFETPVLPTRDSETVSVHITNIQITPARARQLVGIHTGNTIGDLVAGDTPNELVIAANRAYWRVPVLLFGGLRGRIGQIGYVDVDSETGDLKLTDALQRKLEDDALRLAASAAL
;
A
#
# COMPACT_ATOMS: atom_id res chain seq x y z
N MET A 1 -47.03 -14.90 51.33
CA MET A 1 -45.69 -15.02 50.70
C MET A 1 -45.25 -13.65 50.22
N PRO A 2 -44.15 -13.06 50.71
CA PRO A 2 -43.60 -11.85 50.13
C PRO A 2 -42.73 -12.20 48.90
N VAL A 3 -42.85 -11.42 47.84
CA VAL A 3 -42.09 -11.57 46.59
C VAL A 3 -40.80 -10.76 46.73
N GLN A 4 -39.63 -11.39 46.55
CA GLN A 4 -38.34 -10.69 46.56
C GLN A 4 -38.05 -10.12 45.17
N PHE A 5 -37.64 -8.85 45.12
CA PHE A 5 -37.14 -8.20 43.92
C PHE A 5 -35.61 -8.14 44.00
N GLU A 6 -34.92 -8.91 43.15
CA GLU A 6 -33.47 -8.73 42.96
C GLU A 6 -33.22 -7.41 42.21
N THR A 7 -32.30 -6.61 42.75
CA THR A 7 -31.92 -5.33 42.16
C THR A 7 -31.03 -5.60 40.95
N PRO A 8 -31.38 -5.15 39.72
CA PRO A 8 -30.57 -5.38 38.55
C PRO A 8 -29.25 -4.59 38.65
N VAL A 9 -28.11 -5.29 38.59
CA VAL A 9 -26.79 -4.67 38.47
C VAL A 9 -26.66 -4.13 37.05
N LEU A 10 -26.61 -2.80 36.91
CA LEU A 10 -26.37 -2.14 35.63
C LEU A 10 -24.93 -2.44 35.18
N PRO A 11 -24.69 -2.83 33.91
CA PRO A 11 -23.33 -3.04 33.42
C PRO A 11 -22.58 -1.70 33.42
N THR A 12 -21.40 -1.69 34.03
CA THR A 12 -20.47 -0.56 34.02
C THR A 12 -20.12 -0.22 32.58
N ARG A 13 -20.29 1.04 32.16
CA ARG A 13 -19.84 1.51 30.86
C ARG A 13 -18.31 1.53 30.85
N ASP A 14 -17.69 0.51 30.31
CA ASP A 14 -16.28 0.56 29.95
C ASP A 14 -16.14 1.55 28.80
N SER A 15 -15.48 2.68 29.06
CA SER A 15 -15.22 3.71 28.06
C SER A 15 -14.02 3.28 27.21
N GLU A 16 -14.27 2.72 26.03
CA GLU A 16 -13.24 2.54 25.01
C GLU A 16 -12.89 3.90 24.38
N THR A 17 -11.64 4.33 24.53
CA THR A 17 -11.15 5.56 23.93
C THR A 17 -10.77 5.28 22.47
N VAL A 18 -11.55 5.81 21.52
CA VAL A 18 -11.24 5.74 20.09
C VAL A 18 -10.50 7.02 19.68
N SER A 19 -9.21 6.90 19.38
CA SER A 19 -8.39 8.01 18.87
C SER A 19 -8.44 8.06 17.36
N VAL A 20 -9.07 9.10 16.80
CA VAL A 20 -9.11 9.34 15.35
C VAL A 20 -8.02 10.35 14.98
N HIS A 21 -7.02 9.91 14.22
CA HIS A 21 -6.01 10.79 13.64
C HIS A 21 -6.39 11.14 12.20
N ILE A 22 -6.65 12.43 11.96
CA ILE A 22 -6.90 12.95 10.61
C ILE A 22 -5.55 13.35 10.02
N THR A 23 -5.04 12.55 9.08
CA THR A 23 -3.85 12.89 8.30
C THR A 23 -4.26 13.64 7.04
N ASN A 24 -3.47 14.64 6.63
CA ASN A 24 -3.76 15.40 5.42
C ASN A 24 -3.34 14.58 4.18
N ILE A 25 -4.31 14.12 3.39
CA ILE A 25 -4.06 13.38 2.14
C ILE A 25 -4.08 14.39 0.98
N GLN A 26 -2.90 14.68 0.44
CA GLN A 26 -2.72 15.62 -0.67
C GLN A 26 -2.47 14.90 -1.99
N ILE A 27 -1.81 13.75 -1.92
CA ILE A 27 -1.54 12.90 -3.07
C ILE A 27 -2.70 11.92 -3.24
N THR A 28 -3.29 11.91 -4.43
CA THR A 28 -4.33 10.94 -4.78
C THR A 28 -3.73 9.58 -5.16
N PRO A 29 -4.49 8.48 -5.07
CA PRO A 29 -4.08 7.17 -5.57
C PRO A 29 -3.55 7.20 -7.00
N ALA A 30 -4.23 7.94 -7.89
CA ALA A 30 -3.85 8.09 -9.28
C ALA A 30 -2.50 8.81 -9.45
N ARG A 31 -2.25 9.84 -8.62
CA ARG A 31 -0.97 10.57 -8.65
C ARG A 31 0.16 9.70 -8.09
N ALA A 32 -0.07 8.98 -7.00
CA ALA A 32 0.92 8.05 -6.44
C ALA A 32 1.30 6.96 -7.46
N ARG A 33 0.31 6.36 -8.13
CA ARG A 33 0.52 5.43 -9.24
C ARG A 33 1.42 6.02 -10.33
N GLN A 34 1.13 7.25 -10.77
CA GLN A 34 1.90 7.91 -11.81
C GLN A 34 3.36 8.16 -11.37
N LEU A 35 3.57 8.62 -10.14
CA LEU A 35 4.91 8.88 -9.60
C LEU A 35 5.77 7.61 -9.58
N VAL A 36 5.20 6.50 -9.08
CA VAL A 36 5.87 5.21 -9.07
C VAL A 36 6.14 4.72 -10.48
N GLY A 37 5.15 4.78 -11.37
CA GLY A 37 5.32 4.34 -12.76
C GLY A 37 6.42 5.11 -13.50
N ILE A 38 6.49 6.43 -13.36
CA ILE A 38 7.56 7.24 -13.94
C ILE A 38 8.92 6.83 -13.36
N HIS A 39 9.01 6.68 -12.04
CA HIS A 39 10.27 6.34 -11.41
C HIS A 39 10.75 4.94 -11.83
N THR A 40 9.92 3.91 -11.67
CA THR A 40 10.28 2.53 -11.99
C THR A 40 10.52 2.31 -13.48
N GLY A 41 9.80 3.02 -14.35
CA GLY A 41 10.07 2.99 -15.79
C GLY A 41 11.48 3.49 -16.12
N ASN A 42 11.91 4.57 -15.47
CA ASN A 42 13.23 5.15 -15.67
C ASN A 42 14.38 4.38 -14.99
N THR A 43 14.12 3.67 -13.89
CA THR A 43 15.16 3.01 -13.10
C THR A 43 15.25 1.49 -13.31
N ILE A 44 14.12 0.82 -13.49
CA ILE A 44 14.05 -0.65 -13.66
C ILE A 44 13.89 -1.01 -15.14
N GLY A 45 12.99 -0.34 -15.85
CA GLY A 45 12.86 -0.46 -17.30
C GLY A 45 11.46 -0.20 -17.85
N ASP A 46 11.37 -0.05 -19.17
CA ASP A 46 10.18 0.43 -19.89
C ASP A 46 8.94 -0.47 -19.79
N LEU A 47 9.13 -1.74 -19.40
CA LEU A 47 8.05 -2.72 -19.22
C LEU A 47 7.57 -2.80 -17.77
N VAL A 48 7.88 -1.80 -16.95
CA VAL A 48 7.45 -1.72 -15.55
C VAL A 48 6.54 -0.51 -15.35
N ALA A 49 5.41 -0.69 -14.65
CA ALA A 49 4.51 0.41 -14.33
C ALA A 49 3.87 0.26 -12.95
N GLY A 50 3.51 1.40 -12.34
CA GLY A 50 2.65 1.41 -11.16
C GLY A 50 1.20 1.06 -11.49
N ASP A 51 0.56 0.27 -10.63
CA ASP A 51 -0.88 0.04 -10.61
C ASP A 51 -1.59 0.93 -9.59
N THR A 52 -2.92 1.00 -9.65
CA THR A 52 -3.70 1.80 -8.71
C THR A 52 -3.58 1.22 -7.29
N PRO A 53 -3.14 2.01 -6.29
CA PRO A 53 -3.13 1.55 -4.91
C PRO A 53 -4.56 1.46 -4.38
N ASN A 54 -4.91 0.30 -3.82
CA ASN A 54 -6.22 0.06 -3.21
C ASN A 54 -6.21 0.23 -1.68
N GLU A 55 -5.05 0.47 -1.09
CA GLU A 55 -4.86 0.57 0.35
C GLU A 55 -3.97 1.77 0.73
N LEU A 56 -4.31 2.39 1.86
CA LEU A 56 -3.55 3.43 2.51
C LEU A 56 -2.97 2.85 3.81
N VAL A 57 -1.64 2.80 3.90
CA VAL A 57 -0.92 2.24 5.04
C VAL A 57 -0.56 3.36 6.00
N ILE A 58 -0.94 3.23 7.27
CA ILE A 58 -0.59 4.19 8.32
C ILE A 58 0.60 3.63 9.11
N ALA A 59 1.71 4.36 9.13
CA ALA A 59 2.91 4.02 9.89
C ALA A 59 3.53 5.27 10.51
N ALA A 60 3.88 5.22 11.79
CA ALA A 60 4.52 6.32 12.52
C ALA A 60 3.84 7.69 12.32
N ASN A 61 2.50 7.72 12.40
CA ASN A 61 1.67 8.92 12.21
C ASN A 61 1.77 9.56 10.80
N ARG A 62 2.19 8.78 9.80
CA ARG A 62 2.14 9.14 8.38
C ARG A 62 1.30 8.13 7.60
N ALA A 63 0.69 8.61 6.53
CA ALA A 63 -0.09 7.78 5.63
C ALA A 63 0.66 7.60 4.30
N TYR A 64 0.61 6.38 3.77
CA TYR A 64 1.34 5.98 2.57
C TYR A 64 0.42 5.25 1.61
N TRP A 65 0.43 5.67 0.34
CA TRP A 65 -0.15 4.86 -0.73
C TRP A 65 0.80 3.71 -1.04
N ARG A 66 0.35 2.48 -0.81
CA ARG A 66 1.09 1.29 -1.20
C ARG A 66 0.81 0.95 -2.64
N VAL A 67 1.69 1.37 -3.54
CA VAL A 67 1.52 1.25 -4.98
C VAL A 67 2.10 -0.07 -5.47
N PRO A 68 1.30 -0.97 -6.07
CA PRO A 68 1.82 -2.17 -6.70
C PRO A 68 2.66 -1.81 -7.92
N VAL A 69 3.79 -2.51 -8.09
CA VAL A 69 4.64 -2.39 -9.27
C VAL A 69 4.44 -3.63 -10.14
N LEU A 70 4.05 -3.42 -11.39
CA LEU A 70 3.73 -4.47 -12.35
C LEU A 70 4.80 -4.59 -13.42
N LEU A 71 5.06 -5.82 -13.84
CA LEU A 71 5.86 -6.16 -15.01
C LEU A 71 4.96 -6.57 -16.17
N PHE A 72 5.30 -6.09 -17.35
CA PHE A 72 4.68 -6.41 -18.62
C PHE A 72 5.67 -7.16 -19.52
N GLY A 73 5.15 -7.96 -20.44
CA GLY A 73 5.94 -8.58 -21.51
C GLY A 73 5.32 -8.15 -22.82
N GLY A 74 6.04 -7.36 -23.61
CA GLY A 74 5.57 -6.68 -24.84
C GLY A 74 4.24 -7.21 -25.43
N LEU A 75 4.30 -8.33 -26.17
CA LEU A 75 3.12 -8.92 -26.83
C LEU A 75 2.19 -9.73 -25.91
N ARG A 76 2.67 -10.11 -24.72
CA ARG A 76 1.95 -10.94 -23.74
C ARG A 76 1.12 -10.12 -22.75
N GLY A 77 1.30 -8.79 -22.73
CA GLY A 77 0.61 -7.91 -21.79
C GLY A 77 1.17 -8.05 -20.37
N ARG A 78 0.31 -7.94 -19.36
CA ARG A 78 0.72 -8.01 -17.94
C ARG A 78 1.25 -9.41 -17.61
N ILE A 79 2.49 -9.49 -17.12
CA ILE A 79 3.09 -10.73 -16.60
C ILE A 79 2.70 -10.92 -15.13
N GLY A 80 2.86 -9.88 -14.30
CA GLY A 80 2.55 -9.98 -12.88
C GLY A 80 3.05 -8.80 -12.07
N GLN A 81 2.96 -8.92 -10.74
CA GLN A 81 3.42 -7.90 -9.80
C GLN A 81 4.81 -8.29 -9.27
N ILE A 82 5.74 -7.33 -9.26
CA ILE A 82 7.12 -7.52 -8.79
C ILE A 82 7.36 -6.93 -7.40
N GLY A 83 6.42 -6.14 -6.89
CA GLY A 83 6.49 -5.64 -5.52
C GLY A 83 5.60 -4.44 -5.28
N TYR A 84 5.98 -3.64 -4.28
CA TYR A 84 5.28 -2.44 -3.87
C TYR A 84 6.27 -1.29 -3.64
N VAL A 85 5.81 -0.06 -3.89
CA VAL A 85 6.48 1.17 -3.49
C VAL A 85 5.51 1.99 -2.67
N ASP A 86 5.92 2.35 -1.46
CA ASP A 86 5.13 3.20 -0.58
C ASP A 86 5.38 4.67 -0.94
N VAL A 87 4.32 5.43 -1.18
CA VAL A 87 4.37 6.86 -1.52
C VAL A 87 3.74 7.66 -0.39
N ASP A 88 4.47 8.64 0.15
CA ASP A 88 3.94 9.51 1.19
C ASP A 88 2.70 10.26 0.69
N SER A 89 1.56 10.09 1.38
CA SER A 89 0.28 10.64 0.92
C SER A 89 0.19 12.16 1.06
N GLU A 90 1.11 12.78 1.81
CA GLU A 90 1.18 14.23 2.01
C GLU A 90 2.17 14.87 1.04
N THR A 91 3.38 14.31 0.89
CA THR A 91 4.46 14.93 0.09
C THR A 91 4.59 14.36 -1.31
N GLY A 92 4.19 13.11 -1.52
CA GLY A 92 4.48 12.38 -2.75
C GLY A 92 5.86 11.75 -2.80
N ASP A 93 6.62 11.77 -1.71
CA ASP A 93 7.93 11.14 -1.64
C ASP A 93 7.81 9.62 -1.76
N LEU A 94 8.57 9.04 -2.68
CA LEU A 94 8.65 7.59 -2.83
C LEU A 94 9.61 7.03 -1.78
N LYS A 95 9.15 6.06 -0.99
CA LYS A 95 9.98 5.30 -0.04
C LYS A 95 10.74 4.20 -0.77
N LEU A 96 11.69 4.63 -1.59
CA LEU A 96 12.61 3.76 -2.33
C LEU A 96 14.00 3.82 -1.70
N THR A 97 14.50 2.65 -1.33
CA THR A 97 15.89 2.45 -0.91
C THR A 97 16.62 1.63 -1.97
N ASP A 98 17.94 1.71 -2.03
CA ASP A 98 18.74 0.89 -2.96
C ASP A 98 18.51 -0.62 -2.76
N ALA A 99 18.15 -1.04 -1.54
CA ALA A 99 17.79 -2.41 -1.24
C ALA A 99 16.42 -2.79 -1.85
N LEU A 100 15.42 -1.90 -1.73
CA LEU A 100 14.11 -2.11 -2.35
C LEU A 100 14.22 -2.11 -3.88
N GLN A 101 15.00 -1.19 -4.45
CA GLN A 101 15.19 -1.14 -5.90
C GLN A 101 15.80 -2.44 -6.44
N ARG A 102 16.92 -2.90 -5.85
CA ARG A 102 17.54 -4.18 -6.24
C ARG A 102 16.58 -5.36 -6.11
N LYS A 103 15.78 -5.38 -5.05
CA LYS A 103 14.76 -6.42 -4.87
C LYS A 103 13.73 -6.40 -6.01
N LEU A 104 13.24 -5.23 -6.41
CA LEU A 104 12.29 -5.12 -7.53
C LEU A 104 12.91 -5.58 -8.85
N GLU A 105 14.20 -5.27 -9.10
CA GLU A 105 14.95 -5.74 -10.27
C GLU A 105 15.09 -7.27 -10.27
N ASP A 106 15.50 -7.86 -9.13
CA ASP A 106 15.63 -9.31 -8.97
C ASP A 106 14.28 -10.03 -9.15
N ASP A 107 13.21 -9.50 -8.57
CA ASP A 107 11.87 -10.06 -8.68
C ASP A 107 11.34 -9.91 -10.13
N ALA A 108 11.67 -8.83 -10.84
CA ALA A 108 11.35 -8.68 -12.26
C ALA A 108 12.08 -9.71 -13.13
N LEU A 109 13.38 -9.92 -12.92
CA LEU A 109 14.16 -10.92 -13.65
C LEU A 109 13.63 -12.34 -13.40
N ARG A 110 13.34 -12.68 -12.14
CA ARG A 110 12.78 -13.99 -11.77
C ARG A 110 11.42 -14.21 -12.41
N LEU A 111 10.55 -13.19 -12.37
CA LEU A 111 9.22 -13.27 -12.94
C LEU A 111 9.27 -13.38 -14.47
N ALA A 112 10.12 -12.61 -15.13
CA ALA A 112 10.33 -12.70 -16.58
C ALA A 112 10.83 -14.09 -17.01
N ALA A 113 11.78 -14.67 -16.27
CA ALA A 113 12.30 -16.01 -16.55
C ALA A 113 11.21 -17.08 -16.41
N SER A 114 10.35 -16.98 -15.38
CA SER A 114 9.23 -17.90 -15.18
C SER A 114 8.16 -17.80 -16.27
N ALA A 115 7.96 -16.61 -16.83
CA ALA A 115 6.99 -16.39 -17.89
C ALA A 115 7.49 -16.84 -19.26
N ALA A 116 8.80 -16.97 -19.47
CA ALA A 116 9.39 -17.39 -20.74
C ALA A 116 9.34 -18.92 -20.98
N LEU A 117 9.12 -19.70 -19.92
CA LEU A 117 8.85 -21.14 -19.95
C LEU A 117 7.41 -21.44 -20.39
#